data_AF-E5VKI3-F1
#
_entry.id   AF-E5VKI3-F1
#
_cell.length_a   1.000
_cell.length_b   1.000
_cell.length_c   1.000
_cell.angle_alpha   90.00
_cell.angle_beta   90.00
_cell.angle_gamma   90.00
#
_symmetry.space_group_name_H-M   'P 1'
#
loop_
_entity.id
_entity.type
_entity.pdbx_description
1 polymer ?
#
loop_
_entity_poly.entity_id
_entity_poly.type
_entity_poly.pdbx_seq_one_letter_code
_entity_poly.pdbx_strand_id
1 'polypeptide(L)'
;MLIWNSSKLTTAGKALLAKAQAGKATIKITKAQTGSGSYTSGEAVDTRTALKAPQQTFPISDMQISNDSTLVLKIAISNKTEDTELKNGYEIKEFGIFAQDPDKGEILYSIATAITSDYMPAYNNVIPSVINMSYYLEVANAANVTINSAGAIALQADLEALEARVSVIEQNKVEILAARRKVSSSSATWERYGDAVGMVCKAAVGNGTVQNDMMSHFPFNEMRPCNLAADRTVNAYLGDADFQWDGSNGDVMLEVPMTYTGRWFETDENGVEWEYRAVSSGKIGRLHLDHLFTDGDDRRISEKVYLPIFVGSLNSEGNKLESKAGAFPAHNKTRDGFRKLCNAKGNNWYLDDVWAMHFLDTCFIVMFANSNAQAVLGSGRTEFPEDGTKGLALQERTGNYITINKDYAARFFVGQGISIGTGLWNQSLAADRRITKIVDSTEVENASCIYFDGEPAAITTTSVIWSSLQPTGATIEMASPNGRVDGKTNGTSAIRFLWIEDWYGNAWQFRDGDNIQRFQHYYCNDRSAYADKVYNGAYFKVGYVAGQKEGHVKTFGYDKEWPEIEICTEIGAGTTSYFCDYYWMNEGGEVVLSGGGVGIGAVAGPFSRRCLGGAGYSYWHYSGRPQSRK
;
A
#
# COMPACT_ATOMS: atom_id res chain seq x y z
N MET A 1 -30.73 34.32 31.37
CA MET A 1 -30.81 32.91 31.84
C MET A 1 -32.21 32.67 32.35
N LEU A 2 -32.98 31.96 31.54
CA LEU A 2 -34.37 31.61 31.80
C LEU A 2 -34.48 30.64 32.99
N ILE A 3 -35.28 30.99 34.00
CA ILE A 3 -35.56 30.13 35.17
C ILE A 3 -37.07 29.97 35.30
N TRP A 4 -37.54 28.72 35.40
CA TRP A 4 -38.96 28.37 35.45
C TRP A 4 -39.44 28.03 36.86
N ASN A 5 -40.70 28.37 37.17
CA ASN A 5 -41.43 27.71 38.25
C ASN A 5 -41.67 26.24 37.88
N SER A 6 -41.91 25.38 38.87
CA SER A 6 -42.38 24.02 38.62
C SER A 6 -43.61 24.03 37.71
N SER A 7 -43.58 23.21 36.67
CA SER A 7 -44.69 23.05 35.73
C SER A 7 -45.95 22.56 36.45
N LYS A 8 -47.12 22.94 35.94
CA LYS A 8 -48.41 22.45 36.41
C LYS A 8 -49.19 21.82 35.27
N LEU A 9 -49.69 20.61 35.49
CA LEU A 9 -50.74 20.04 34.66
C LEU A 9 -52.01 20.87 34.78
N THR A 10 -52.62 21.20 33.65
CA THR A 10 -53.88 21.93 33.64
C THR A 10 -55.04 21.02 34.08
N THR A 11 -56.22 21.58 34.36
CA THR A 11 -57.43 20.79 34.62
C THR A 11 -57.74 19.84 33.46
N ALA A 12 -57.51 20.27 32.21
CA ALA A 12 -57.66 19.43 31.03
C ALA A 12 -56.55 18.37 30.95
N GLY A 13 -55.30 18.73 31.26
CA GLY A 13 -54.16 17.80 31.30
C GLY A 13 -54.34 16.69 32.34
N LYS A 14 -54.77 17.03 33.56
CA LYS A 14 -55.13 16.06 34.61
C LYS A 14 -56.26 15.14 34.18
N ALA A 15 -57.27 15.66 33.47
CA ALA A 15 -58.36 14.83 32.95
C ALA A 15 -57.88 13.86 31.86
N LEU A 16 -57.02 14.30 30.94
CA LEU A 16 -56.42 13.43 29.92
C LEU A 16 -55.50 12.38 30.54
N LEU A 17 -54.70 12.77 31.54
CA LEU A 17 -53.86 11.86 32.33
C LEU A 17 -54.71 10.75 32.98
N ALA A 18 -55.82 11.11 33.62
CA ALA A 18 -56.74 10.15 34.24
C ALA A 18 -57.40 9.21 33.21
N LYS A 19 -57.78 9.71 32.03
CA LYS A 19 -58.27 8.86 30.92
C LYS A 19 -57.21 7.86 30.47
N ALA A 20 -55.95 8.31 30.35
CA ALA A 20 -54.84 7.45 29.97
C ALA A 20 -54.53 6.39 31.03
N GLN A 21 -54.56 6.74 32.32
CA GLN A 21 -54.43 5.78 33.43
C GLN A 21 -55.55 4.74 33.44
N ALA A 22 -56.77 5.13 33.06
CA ALA A 22 -57.91 4.22 32.92
C ALA A 22 -57.90 3.40 31.61
N GLY A 23 -56.87 3.51 30.77
CA GLY A 23 -56.76 2.82 29.48
C GLY A 23 -57.73 3.30 28.40
N LYS A 24 -58.31 4.50 28.56
CA LYS A 24 -59.33 5.08 27.66
C LYS A 24 -58.78 6.07 26.64
N ALA A 25 -57.52 6.45 26.76
CA ALA A 25 -56.86 7.39 25.84
C ALA A 25 -55.35 7.13 25.80
N THR A 26 -54.72 7.52 24.70
CA THR A 26 -53.25 7.58 24.59
C THR A 26 -52.84 9.05 24.58
N ILE A 27 -51.85 9.43 25.40
CA ILE A 27 -51.35 10.80 25.41
C ILE A 27 -50.53 11.02 24.14
N LYS A 28 -51.00 11.92 23.27
CA LYS A 28 -50.26 12.36 22.07
C LYS A 28 -49.90 13.83 22.23
N ILE A 29 -48.62 14.14 22.40
CA ILE A 29 -48.11 15.51 22.48
C ILE A 29 -48.03 16.09 21.07
N THR A 30 -48.63 17.26 20.87
CA THR A 30 -48.81 17.84 19.54
C THR A 30 -47.83 18.96 19.23
N LYS A 31 -47.56 19.84 20.21
CA LYS A 31 -46.69 21.02 20.06
C LYS A 31 -46.26 21.61 21.40
N ALA A 32 -45.25 22.46 21.35
CA ALA A 32 -44.90 23.40 22.40
C ALA A 32 -45.22 24.84 21.98
N GLN A 33 -45.51 25.72 22.93
CA GLN A 33 -45.66 27.15 22.70
C GLN A 33 -44.94 27.98 23.75
N THR A 34 -44.40 29.13 23.33
CA THR A 34 -43.88 30.18 24.21
C THR A 34 -44.79 31.40 24.14
N GLY A 35 -44.82 32.17 25.22
CA GLY A 35 -45.59 33.42 25.29
C GLY A 35 -44.96 34.46 26.20
N SER A 36 -45.52 35.67 26.15
CA SER A 36 -45.11 36.84 26.95
C SER A 36 -46.07 37.14 28.10
N GLY A 37 -47.04 36.27 28.35
CA GLY A 37 -48.03 36.41 29.41
C GLY A 37 -47.41 36.40 30.80
N SER A 38 -47.84 37.34 31.66
CA SER A 38 -47.42 37.42 33.06
C SER A 38 -48.56 37.01 33.99
N TYR A 39 -48.23 36.33 35.09
CA TYR A 39 -49.21 35.79 36.03
C TYR A 39 -49.03 36.41 37.42
N THR A 40 -50.13 36.75 38.08
CA THR A 40 -50.08 37.29 39.44
C THR A 40 -49.90 36.18 40.47
N SER A 41 -49.31 36.49 41.63
CA SER A 41 -49.15 35.52 42.71
C SER A 41 -50.52 34.98 43.14
N GLY A 42 -50.67 33.65 43.17
CA GLY A 42 -51.94 32.99 43.49
C GLY A 42 -52.91 32.82 42.32
N GLU A 43 -52.58 33.30 41.12
CA GLU A 43 -53.40 33.07 39.93
C GLU A 43 -53.46 31.56 39.58
N ALA A 44 -54.67 31.06 39.31
CA ALA A 44 -54.92 29.65 38.99
C ALA A 44 -54.45 29.30 37.56
N VAL A 45 -53.13 29.17 37.39
CA VAL A 45 -52.52 28.83 36.09
C VAL A 45 -52.94 27.44 35.58
N ASP A 46 -53.34 26.54 36.48
CA ASP A 46 -53.77 25.19 36.13
C ASP A 46 -55.19 25.15 35.52
N THR A 47 -56.01 26.19 35.64
CA THR A 47 -57.33 26.22 34.97
C THR A 47 -57.27 26.77 33.54
N ARG A 48 -56.06 27.11 33.05
CA ARG A 48 -55.87 27.69 31.71
C ARG A 48 -56.10 26.65 30.62
N THR A 49 -56.74 27.10 29.54
CA THR A 49 -56.94 26.32 28.30
C THR A 49 -55.97 26.74 27.18
N ALA A 50 -55.32 27.89 27.33
CA ALA A 50 -54.30 28.44 26.44
C ALA A 50 -53.34 29.37 27.22
N LEU A 51 -52.16 29.63 26.65
CA LEU A 51 -51.24 30.68 27.14
C LEU A 51 -51.94 32.05 27.16
N LYS A 52 -51.48 32.96 28.03
CA LYS A 52 -52.12 34.28 28.21
C LYS A 52 -51.80 35.23 27.06
N ALA A 53 -50.59 35.16 26.51
CA ALA A 53 -50.15 35.89 25.33
C ALA A 53 -49.17 35.03 24.51
N PRO A 54 -49.67 33.99 23.79
CA PRO A 54 -48.82 33.13 22.96
C PRO A 54 -48.11 33.92 21.86
N GLN A 55 -46.84 33.60 21.60
CA GLN A 55 -45.99 34.30 20.63
C GLN A 55 -45.47 33.36 19.54
N GLN A 56 -45.02 32.16 19.90
CA GLN A 56 -44.49 31.19 18.93
C GLN A 56 -44.93 29.76 19.26
N THR A 57 -44.90 28.92 18.23
CA THR A 57 -45.24 27.49 18.30
C THR A 57 -44.09 26.69 17.74
N PHE A 58 -43.73 25.60 18.40
CA PHE A 58 -42.61 24.74 18.03
C PHE A 58 -43.04 23.27 18.01
N PRO A 59 -42.50 22.46 17.07
CA PRO A 59 -42.61 21.02 17.16
C PRO A 59 -41.83 20.48 18.37
N ILE A 60 -42.12 19.24 18.76
CA ILE A 60 -41.29 18.53 19.74
C ILE A 60 -40.14 17.87 19.00
N SER A 61 -38.90 18.19 19.37
CA SER A 61 -37.69 17.72 18.68
C SER A 61 -37.38 16.26 19.00
N ASP A 62 -37.50 15.89 20.27
CA ASP A 62 -37.25 14.53 20.76
C ASP A 62 -37.97 14.31 22.11
N MET A 63 -38.13 13.04 22.49
CA MET A 63 -38.70 12.62 23.77
C MET A 63 -37.87 11.48 24.36
N GLN A 64 -37.47 11.63 25.62
CA GLN A 64 -36.75 10.60 26.37
C GLN A 64 -37.54 10.16 27.59
N ILE A 65 -37.55 8.85 27.87
CA ILE A 65 -38.20 8.31 29.07
C ILE A 65 -37.25 8.49 30.26
N SER A 66 -37.66 9.28 31.26
CA SER A 66 -36.89 9.43 32.50
C SER A 66 -37.24 8.35 33.52
N ASN A 67 -38.51 7.94 33.56
CA ASN A 67 -39.06 6.83 34.32
C ASN A 67 -40.47 6.51 33.79
N ASP A 68 -41.13 5.50 34.35
CA ASP A 68 -42.45 5.02 33.89
C ASP A 68 -43.55 6.10 33.80
N SER A 69 -43.43 7.18 34.58
CA SER A 69 -44.44 8.26 34.69
C SER A 69 -43.93 9.63 34.24
N THR A 70 -42.69 9.75 33.78
CA THR A 70 -42.06 11.04 33.45
C THR A 70 -41.28 10.96 32.14
N LEU A 71 -41.55 11.92 31.26
CA LEU A 71 -40.83 12.15 30.02
C LEU A 71 -39.97 13.41 30.12
N VAL A 72 -38.86 13.44 29.39
CA VAL A 72 -38.12 14.65 29.07
C VAL A 72 -38.40 14.98 27.61
N LEU A 73 -39.14 16.06 27.37
CA LEU A 73 -39.33 16.60 26.03
C LEU A 73 -38.18 17.56 25.71
N LYS A 74 -37.57 17.41 24.54
CA LYS A 74 -36.57 18.34 24.03
C LYS A 74 -37.21 19.25 22.98
N ILE A 75 -37.04 20.56 23.15
CA ILE A 75 -37.62 21.59 22.29
C ILE A 75 -36.54 22.61 21.93
N ALA A 76 -36.43 22.92 20.64
CA ALA A 76 -35.64 24.06 20.15
C ALA A 76 -36.56 25.27 19.91
N ILE A 77 -36.40 26.32 20.71
CA ILE A 77 -37.09 27.60 20.55
C ILE A 77 -36.20 28.48 19.68
N SER A 78 -36.69 28.91 18.53
CA SER A 78 -35.93 29.73 17.57
C SER A 78 -36.71 30.96 17.13
N ASN A 79 -36.01 32.07 16.85
CA ASN A 79 -36.61 33.24 16.19
C ASN A 79 -36.75 33.09 14.66
N LYS A 80 -36.25 31.98 14.08
CA LYS A 80 -36.47 31.59 12.68
C LYS A 80 -36.58 30.08 12.52
N THR A 81 -37.62 29.63 11.80
CA THR A 81 -37.78 28.27 11.28
C THR A 81 -37.88 28.31 9.75
N GLU A 82 -38.02 27.16 9.09
CA GLU A 82 -38.24 27.12 7.63
C GLU A 82 -39.48 27.92 7.20
N ASP A 83 -40.56 27.84 8.01
CA ASP A 83 -41.86 28.42 7.66
C ASP A 83 -42.19 29.74 8.39
N THR A 84 -41.40 30.13 9.40
CA THR A 84 -41.74 31.28 10.25
C THR A 84 -40.54 32.14 10.65
N GLU A 85 -40.73 33.46 10.70
CA GLU A 85 -39.74 34.42 11.18
C GLU A 85 -40.36 35.31 12.26
N LEU A 86 -39.71 35.40 13.41
CA LEU A 86 -40.14 36.26 14.49
C LEU A 86 -39.80 37.72 14.15
N LYS A 87 -40.83 38.52 13.91
CA LYS A 87 -40.69 39.94 13.52
C LYS A 87 -40.51 40.89 14.70
N ASN A 88 -41.09 40.55 15.85
CA ASN A 88 -41.00 41.34 17.09
C ASN A 88 -40.45 40.46 18.20
N GLY A 89 -39.38 40.90 18.86
CA GLY A 89 -38.84 40.18 20.00
C GLY A 89 -39.76 40.27 21.22
N TYR A 90 -39.64 39.32 22.14
CA TYR A 90 -40.45 39.26 23.35
C TYR A 90 -39.71 38.57 24.50
N GLU A 91 -40.09 38.93 25.72
CA GLU A 91 -39.69 38.21 26.94
C GLU A 91 -40.47 36.89 27.02
N ILE A 92 -39.76 35.76 27.05
CA ILE A 92 -40.36 34.45 27.26
C ILE A 92 -40.75 34.34 28.74
N LYS A 93 -42.06 34.35 29.02
CA LYS A 93 -42.62 34.33 30.38
C LYS A 93 -43.53 33.15 30.68
N GLU A 94 -43.98 32.46 29.64
CA GLU A 94 -44.82 31.28 29.76
C GLU A 94 -44.46 30.25 28.69
N PHE A 95 -44.58 28.99 29.06
CA PHE A 95 -44.31 27.86 28.19
C PHE A 95 -45.40 26.80 28.36
N GLY A 96 -45.98 26.36 27.25
CA GLY A 96 -47.09 25.42 27.22
C GLY A 96 -46.76 24.18 26.40
N ILE A 97 -47.13 23.01 26.91
CA ILE A 97 -47.14 21.74 26.17
C ILE A 97 -48.59 21.37 25.86
N PHE A 98 -48.86 21.02 24.61
CA PHE A 98 -50.20 20.68 24.12
C PHE A 98 -50.30 19.21 23.80
N ALA A 99 -51.50 18.65 23.99
CA ALA A 99 -51.80 17.25 23.72
C ALA A 99 -53.19 17.08 23.10
N GLN A 100 -53.39 15.98 22.38
CA GLN A 100 -54.68 15.60 21.83
C GLN A 100 -55.53 14.87 22.88
N ASP A 101 -56.67 15.45 23.27
CA ASP A 101 -57.72 14.76 24.02
C ASP A 101 -58.76 14.17 23.02
N PRO A 102 -59.20 12.92 23.21
CA PRO A 102 -60.14 12.27 22.28
C PRO A 102 -61.53 12.93 22.26
N ASP A 103 -61.94 13.59 23.34
CA ASP A 103 -63.27 14.18 23.47
C ASP A 103 -63.25 15.70 23.22
N LYS A 104 -62.14 16.37 23.57
CA LYS A 104 -62.04 17.85 23.56
C LYS A 104 -61.19 18.42 22.44
N GLY A 105 -60.55 17.60 21.63
CA GLY A 105 -59.58 18.09 20.64
C GLY A 105 -58.23 18.39 21.28
N GLU A 106 -57.46 19.29 20.66
CA GLU A 106 -56.17 19.72 21.21
C GLU A 106 -56.36 20.59 22.46
N ILE A 107 -55.67 20.25 23.54
CA ILE A 107 -55.73 20.92 24.84
C ILE A 107 -54.35 21.39 25.28
N LEU A 108 -54.30 22.48 26.07
CA LEU A 108 -53.10 22.81 26.85
C LEU A 108 -52.97 21.78 27.97
N TYR A 109 -51.96 20.92 27.88
CA TYR A 109 -51.76 19.80 28.80
C TYR A 109 -50.98 20.23 30.05
N SER A 110 -49.89 20.96 29.87
CA SER A 110 -49.05 21.47 30.95
C SER A 110 -48.60 22.90 30.66
N ILE A 111 -48.44 23.70 31.71
CA ILE A 111 -47.96 25.08 31.64
C ILE A 111 -46.87 25.33 32.68
N ALA A 112 -45.83 26.07 32.30
CA ALA A 112 -44.81 26.62 33.18
C ALA A 112 -44.75 28.15 33.01
N THR A 113 -44.44 28.85 34.10
CA THR A 113 -44.30 30.32 34.12
C THR A 113 -42.90 30.69 34.59
N ALA A 114 -42.31 31.71 33.98
CA ALA A 114 -40.94 32.11 34.26
C ALA A 114 -40.85 32.82 35.63
N ILE A 115 -39.83 32.46 36.41
CA ILE A 115 -39.36 33.22 37.58
C ILE A 115 -38.47 34.36 37.09
N THR A 116 -37.55 34.04 36.17
CA THR A 116 -36.69 34.98 35.46
C THR A 116 -36.90 34.74 33.98
N SER A 117 -37.35 35.77 33.25
CA SER A 117 -37.56 35.68 31.80
C SER A 117 -36.24 35.84 31.04
N ASP A 118 -36.26 35.42 29.78
CA ASP A 118 -35.17 35.65 28.83
C ASP A 118 -35.77 36.24 27.55
N TYR A 119 -35.01 37.12 26.90
CA TYR A 119 -35.49 37.86 25.73
C TYR A 119 -35.16 37.11 24.45
N MET A 120 -36.20 36.74 23.69
CA MET A 120 -36.03 36.24 22.33
C MET A 120 -36.08 37.41 21.34
N PRO A 121 -34.96 37.80 20.70
CA PRO A 121 -34.95 38.92 19.77
C PRO A 121 -35.65 38.55 18.45
N ALA A 122 -36.17 39.57 17.75
CA ALA A 122 -36.58 39.42 16.36
C ALA A 122 -35.42 38.92 15.49
N TYR A 123 -35.73 38.13 14.46
CA TYR A 123 -34.72 37.63 13.55
C TYR A 123 -34.09 38.79 12.75
N ASN A 124 -32.76 38.91 12.79
CA ASN A 124 -32.01 40.04 12.24
C ASN A 124 -31.51 39.82 10.80
N ASN A 125 -32.02 38.80 10.10
CA ASN A 125 -31.59 38.38 8.75
C ASN A 125 -30.15 37.86 8.63
N VAL A 126 -29.46 37.58 9.74
CA VAL A 126 -28.07 37.05 9.71
C VAL A 126 -28.01 35.61 10.23
N ILE A 127 -28.19 35.42 11.55
CA ILE A 127 -28.10 34.09 12.21
C ILE A 127 -29.27 33.96 13.19
N PRO A 128 -30.02 32.84 13.18
CA PRO A 128 -31.09 32.61 14.15
C PRO A 128 -30.57 32.51 15.58
N SER A 129 -31.35 33.05 16.53
CA SER A 129 -31.13 32.81 17.95
C SER A 129 -31.93 31.59 18.39
N VAL A 130 -31.26 30.62 19.02
CA VAL A 130 -31.86 29.34 19.42
C VAL A 130 -31.66 29.10 20.91
N ILE A 131 -32.73 28.67 21.60
CA ILE A 131 -32.73 28.22 22.99
C ILE A 131 -33.15 26.75 23.01
N ASN A 132 -32.27 25.88 23.48
CA ASN A 132 -32.58 24.47 23.68
C ASN A 132 -33.14 24.24 25.08
N MET A 133 -34.31 23.61 25.17
CA MET A 133 -34.99 23.38 26.44
C MET A 133 -35.31 21.90 26.64
N SER A 134 -35.01 21.39 27.84
CA SER A 134 -35.48 20.09 28.33
C SER A 134 -36.63 20.30 29.31
N TYR A 135 -37.79 19.70 29.03
CA TYR A 135 -39.01 19.87 29.82
C TYR A 135 -39.46 18.53 30.39
N TYR A 136 -39.47 18.41 31.72
CA TYR A 136 -39.98 17.23 32.41
C TYR A 136 -41.51 17.26 32.45
N LEU A 137 -42.13 16.21 31.91
CA LEU A 137 -43.57 16.08 31.77
C LEU A 137 -44.08 14.80 32.43
N GLU A 138 -45.05 14.96 33.32
CA GLU A 138 -45.75 13.84 33.97
C GLU A 138 -46.81 13.23 33.05
N VAL A 139 -46.81 11.90 32.96
CA VAL A 139 -47.68 11.09 32.08
C VAL A 139 -48.09 9.78 32.75
N ALA A 140 -49.14 9.13 32.23
CA ALA A 140 -49.70 7.91 32.81
C ALA A 140 -48.80 6.68 32.61
N ASN A 141 -48.22 6.56 31.42
CA ASN A 141 -47.29 5.53 31.02
C ASN A 141 -46.40 6.11 29.92
N ALA A 142 -45.15 6.40 30.26
CA ALA A 142 -44.17 7.03 29.39
C ALA A 142 -43.94 6.26 28.08
N ALA A 143 -44.00 4.92 28.10
CA ALA A 143 -43.77 4.09 26.92
C ALA A 143 -44.89 4.18 25.88
N ASN A 144 -46.11 4.59 26.28
CA ASN A 144 -47.26 4.68 25.40
C ASN A 144 -47.51 6.12 24.88
N VAL A 145 -46.67 7.08 25.25
CA VAL A 145 -46.81 8.47 24.75
C VAL A 145 -46.25 8.58 23.35
N THR A 146 -46.94 9.32 22.48
CA THR A 146 -46.47 9.64 21.14
C THR A 146 -46.28 11.14 20.99
N ILE A 147 -45.33 11.55 20.15
CA ILE A 147 -45.11 12.96 19.80
C ILE A 147 -45.39 13.17 18.31
N ASN A 148 -45.86 14.35 17.94
CA ASN A 148 -45.87 14.79 16.55
C ASN A 148 -44.52 15.48 16.24
N SER A 149 -43.51 14.71 15.82
CA SER A 149 -42.18 15.26 15.48
C SER A 149 -42.16 15.70 14.02
N ALA A 150 -42.30 17.00 13.75
CA ALA A 150 -41.96 17.56 12.45
C ALA A 150 -40.49 18.03 12.48
N GLY A 151 -39.59 17.25 11.86
CA GLY A 151 -38.20 17.65 11.57
C GLY A 151 -37.32 17.95 12.79
N ALA A 152 -36.66 16.92 13.35
CA ALA A 152 -35.63 17.11 14.36
C ALA A 152 -34.33 17.64 13.72
N ILE A 153 -33.75 18.71 14.30
CA ILE A 153 -32.40 19.17 13.98
C ILE A 153 -31.44 18.42 14.93
N ALA A 154 -30.41 17.76 14.39
CA ALA A 154 -29.38 17.12 15.20
C ALA A 154 -28.69 18.16 16.11
N LEU A 155 -28.52 17.84 17.39
CA LEU A 155 -27.81 18.71 18.33
C LEU A 155 -26.31 18.62 18.10
N GLN A 156 -25.54 19.63 18.52
CA GLN A 156 -24.07 19.61 18.43
C GLN A 156 -23.47 18.35 19.06
N ALA A 157 -24.00 17.91 20.21
CA ALA A 157 -23.55 16.68 20.87
C ALA A 157 -23.81 15.41 20.03
N ASP A 158 -24.85 15.41 19.19
CA ASP A 158 -25.14 14.29 18.28
C ASP A 158 -24.11 14.25 17.14
N LEU A 159 -23.67 15.43 16.65
CA LEU A 159 -22.63 15.54 15.64
C LEU A 159 -21.25 15.15 16.19
N GLU A 160 -20.90 15.59 17.39
CA GLU A 160 -19.65 15.21 18.07
C GLU A 160 -19.63 13.69 18.37
N ALA A 161 -20.76 13.12 18.81
CA ALA A 161 -20.87 11.68 19.03
C ALA A 161 -20.80 10.88 17.71
N LEU A 162 -21.35 11.42 16.62
CA LEU A 162 -21.22 10.83 15.30
C LEU A 162 -19.78 10.91 14.80
N GLU A 163 -19.12 12.06 14.92
CA GLU A 163 -17.71 12.27 14.56
C GLU A 163 -16.81 11.29 15.32
N ALA A 164 -16.98 11.17 16.64
CA ALA A 164 -16.22 10.21 17.44
C ALA A 164 -16.41 8.75 16.97
N ARG A 165 -17.65 8.35 16.62
CA ARG A 165 -17.93 7.01 16.09
C ARG A 165 -17.32 6.79 14.70
N VAL A 166 -17.41 7.80 13.83
CA VAL A 166 -16.81 7.77 12.49
C VAL A 166 -15.30 7.66 12.59
N SER A 167 -14.64 8.46 13.43
CA SER A 167 -13.19 8.39 13.65
C SER A 167 -12.74 7.00 14.12
N VAL A 168 -13.49 6.36 15.03
CA VAL A 168 -13.17 4.99 15.48
C VAL A 168 -13.32 3.97 14.33
N ILE A 169 -14.35 4.11 13.49
CA ILE A 169 -14.54 3.23 12.33
C ILE A 169 -13.42 3.43 11.31
N GLU A 170 -13.05 4.67 11.03
CA GLU A 170 -11.97 5.01 10.10
C GLU A 170 -10.62 4.48 10.58
N GLN A 171 -10.30 4.61 11.88
CA GLN A 171 -9.06 4.07 12.45
C GLN A 171 -8.97 2.53 12.40
N ASN A 172 -10.10 1.83 12.42
CA ASN A 172 -10.16 0.37 12.37
C ASN A 172 -10.47 -0.17 10.97
N LYS A 173 -10.60 0.71 9.96
CA LYS A 173 -10.93 0.31 8.60
C LYS A 173 -9.73 -0.42 8.00
N VAL A 174 -9.99 -1.61 7.48
CA VAL A 174 -9.05 -2.30 6.60
C VAL A 174 -9.11 -1.63 5.23
N GLU A 175 -7.98 -1.07 4.79
CA GLU A 175 -7.88 -0.33 3.54
C GLU A 175 -7.72 -1.26 2.33
N ILE A 176 -8.21 -0.83 1.17
CA ILE A 176 -7.89 -1.42 -0.12
C ILE A 176 -7.06 -0.45 -0.95
N LEU A 177 -5.73 -0.62 -0.89
CA LEU A 177 -4.81 0.14 -1.73
C LEU A 177 -4.74 -0.54 -3.10
N ALA A 178 -5.15 0.16 -4.16
CA ALA A 178 -5.27 -0.45 -5.47
C ALA A 178 -4.92 0.49 -6.63
N ALA A 179 -4.62 -0.13 -7.76
CA ALA A 179 -4.52 0.52 -9.06
C ALA A 179 -5.26 -0.31 -10.11
N ARG A 180 -5.77 0.35 -11.15
CA ARG A 180 -6.45 -0.29 -12.27
C ARG A 180 -6.04 0.30 -13.61
N ARG A 181 -6.17 -0.47 -14.68
CA ARG A 181 -5.99 0.04 -16.05
C ARG A 181 -7.06 -0.51 -16.97
N LYS A 182 -7.39 0.23 -18.03
CA LYS A 182 -8.19 -0.31 -19.14
C LYS A 182 -7.33 -1.32 -19.90
N VAL A 183 -7.84 -2.52 -20.14
CA VAL A 183 -7.10 -3.59 -20.83
C VAL A 183 -6.70 -3.18 -22.25
N SER A 184 -7.53 -2.39 -22.92
CA SER A 184 -7.27 -1.85 -24.26
C SER A 184 -6.29 -0.67 -24.28
N SER A 185 -5.90 -0.12 -23.13
CA SER A 185 -5.01 1.04 -23.06
C SER A 185 -3.56 0.62 -23.22
N SER A 186 -2.85 1.32 -24.11
CA SER A 186 -1.39 1.19 -24.25
C SER A 186 -0.60 2.01 -23.23
N SER A 187 -1.26 2.80 -22.38
CA SER A 187 -0.59 3.57 -21.35
C SER A 187 0.08 2.66 -20.32
N ALA A 188 1.33 2.97 -19.96
CA ALA A 188 2.00 2.38 -18.81
C ALA A 188 1.52 2.97 -17.48
N THR A 189 0.82 4.12 -17.51
CA THR A 189 0.22 4.74 -16.32
C THR A 189 -1.16 4.14 -16.04
N TRP A 190 -1.37 3.74 -14.80
CA TRP A 190 -2.60 3.17 -14.25
C TRP A 190 -3.36 4.24 -13.45
N GLU A 191 -4.64 3.99 -13.19
CA GLU A 191 -5.48 4.81 -12.33
C GLU A 191 -5.42 4.29 -10.89
N ARG A 192 -5.24 5.18 -9.91
CA ARG A 192 -5.45 4.84 -8.50
C ARG A 192 -6.90 4.39 -8.28
N TYR A 193 -7.10 3.44 -7.38
CA TYR A 193 -8.42 2.90 -7.04
C TYR A 193 -8.51 2.60 -5.54
N GLY A 194 -9.75 2.55 -5.02
CA GLY A 194 -10.00 2.27 -3.61
C GLY A 194 -9.48 3.39 -2.70
N ASP A 195 -8.88 3.02 -1.58
CA ASP A 195 -8.31 3.96 -0.61
C ASP A 195 -7.02 4.63 -1.10
N ALA A 196 -6.45 4.18 -2.23
CA ALA A 196 -5.27 4.80 -2.84
C ALA A 196 -5.58 6.07 -3.67
N VAL A 197 -6.84 6.43 -3.85
CA VAL A 197 -7.24 7.61 -4.63
C VAL A 197 -6.70 8.89 -3.97
N GLY A 198 -6.01 9.72 -4.75
CA GLY A 198 -5.40 10.96 -4.27
C GLY A 198 -3.97 10.82 -3.74
N MET A 199 -3.48 9.60 -3.50
CA MET A 199 -2.12 9.36 -3.03
C MET A 199 -1.05 9.66 -4.10
N VAL A 200 0.00 10.36 -3.68
CA VAL A 200 1.19 10.68 -4.47
C VAL A 200 2.36 9.82 -4.02
N CYS A 201 2.91 9.04 -4.95
CA CYS A 201 4.08 8.19 -4.71
C CYS A 201 5.20 8.53 -5.68
N LYS A 202 6.29 9.07 -5.15
CA LYS A 202 7.51 9.39 -5.90
C LYS A 202 8.67 8.56 -5.36
N ALA A 203 9.67 8.37 -6.21
CA ALA A 203 10.90 7.69 -5.87
C ALA A 203 12.06 8.69 -5.78
N ALA A 204 12.98 8.46 -4.86
CA ALA A 204 14.10 9.37 -4.62
C ALA A 204 15.21 9.21 -5.66
N VAL A 205 15.94 10.30 -5.89
CA VAL A 205 17.25 10.27 -6.55
C VAL A 205 18.26 10.73 -5.51
N GLY A 206 19.26 9.88 -5.25
CA GLY A 206 20.18 10.07 -4.13
C GLY A 206 19.44 10.12 -2.80
N ASN A 207 19.75 11.13 -2.00
CA ASN A 207 19.14 11.38 -0.69
C ASN A 207 18.04 12.46 -0.71
N GLY A 208 17.50 12.77 -1.88
CA GLY A 208 16.41 13.74 -2.01
C GLY A 208 15.15 13.29 -1.27
N THR A 209 14.55 14.20 -0.48
CA THR A 209 13.23 13.98 0.12
C THR A 209 12.15 13.94 -0.96
N VAL A 210 11.31 12.93 -0.93
CA VAL A 210 10.19 12.76 -1.86
C VAL A 210 8.91 12.40 -1.10
N GLN A 211 7.77 12.82 -1.64
CA GLN A 211 6.47 12.40 -1.13
C GLN A 211 6.18 10.97 -1.58
N ASN A 212 5.89 10.10 -0.63
CA ASN A 212 5.40 8.76 -0.90
C ASN A 212 4.35 8.39 0.13
N ASP A 213 3.10 8.75 -0.16
CA ASP A 213 1.98 8.62 0.78
C ASP A 213 1.77 7.16 1.19
N MET A 214 1.95 6.21 0.25
CA MET A 214 1.76 4.78 0.53
C MET A 214 2.72 4.20 1.57
N MET A 215 3.89 4.80 1.79
CA MET A 215 4.81 4.33 2.84
C MET A 215 4.27 4.51 4.26
N SER A 216 3.14 5.23 4.43
CA SER A 216 2.45 5.38 5.72
C SER A 216 1.30 4.38 5.92
N HIS A 217 1.07 3.49 4.95
CA HIS A 217 -0.06 2.56 4.94
C HIS A 217 0.40 1.11 4.80
N PHE A 218 -0.43 0.17 5.27
CA PHE A 218 -0.16 -1.26 5.17
C PHE A 218 -0.23 -1.75 3.70
N PRO A 219 0.63 -2.68 3.25
CA PRO A 219 1.70 -3.37 4.00
C PRO A 219 3.00 -2.58 4.08
N PHE A 220 3.12 -1.47 3.34
CA PHE A 220 4.39 -0.81 3.06
C PHE A 220 5.05 -0.21 4.32
N ASN A 221 4.26 0.32 5.26
CA ASN A 221 4.74 0.89 6.51
C ASN A 221 5.33 -0.15 7.49
N GLU A 222 4.94 -1.42 7.34
CA GLU A 222 5.38 -2.54 8.17
C GLU A 222 6.56 -3.31 7.54
N MET A 223 6.94 -3.02 6.29
CA MET A 223 8.09 -3.64 5.65
C MET A 223 9.40 -2.98 6.10
N ARG A 224 10.13 -3.66 6.98
CA ARG A 224 11.34 -3.11 7.63
C ARG A 224 12.58 -3.97 7.36
N PRO A 225 13.73 -3.35 7.01
CA PRO A 225 15.00 -4.08 6.94
C PRO A 225 15.41 -4.63 8.31
N CYS A 226 15.99 -5.83 8.31
CA CYS A 226 16.45 -6.53 9.50
C CYS A 226 17.69 -7.38 9.23
N ASN A 227 18.44 -7.67 10.28
CA ASN A 227 19.47 -8.71 10.27
C ASN A 227 18.86 -10.02 10.76
N LEU A 228 18.88 -11.03 9.90
CA LEU A 228 18.27 -12.33 10.16
C LEU A 228 19.36 -13.39 10.38
N ALA A 229 19.35 -14.01 11.55
CA ALA A 229 20.19 -15.17 11.83
C ALA A 229 19.71 -16.41 11.06
N ALA A 230 20.58 -17.42 10.91
CA ALA A 230 20.26 -18.65 10.18
C ALA A 230 19.08 -19.43 10.79
N ASP A 231 18.87 -19.32 12.11
CA ASP A 231 17.72 -19.92 12.81
C ASP A 231 16.42 -19.11 12.65
N ARG A 232 16.49 -17.96 11.96
CA ARG A 232 15.42 -16.99 11.68
C ARG A 232 15.03 -16.13 12.88
N THR A 233 15.92 -16.02 13.85
CA THR A 233 15.87 -14.96 14.86
C THR A 233 16.25 -13.63 14.20
N VAL A 234 15.44 -12.59 14.42
CA VAL A 234 15.80 -11.23 14.01
C VAL A 234 16.72 -10.67 15.07
N ASN A 235 17.97 -10.40 14.69
CA ASN A 235 19.00 -9.88 15.61
C ASN A 235 18.87 -8.37 15.82
N ALA A 236 18.52 -7.64 14.77
CA ALA A 236 18.34 -6.19 14.79
C ALA A 236 17.46 -5.74 13.62
N TYR A 237 16.75 -4.63 13.79
CA TYR A 237 16.06 -3.95 12.71
C TYR A 237 16.77 -2.63 12.35
N LEU A 238 16.58 -2.13 11.13
CA LEU A 238 17.14 -0.84 10.71
C LEU A 238 16.71 0.28 11.65
N GLY A 239 17.70 0.98 12.23
CA GLY A 239 17.52 2.00 13.27
C GLY A 239 18.00 1.56 14.65
N ASP A 240 18.15 0.25 14.87
CA ASP A 240 18.76 -0.29 16.08
C ASP A 240 20.29 -0.16 16.00
N ALA A 241 20.95 0.03 17.15
CA ALA A 241 22.41 0.27 17.21
C ALA A 241 23.25 -0.89 16.66
N ASP A 242 22.73 -2.11 16.76
CA ASP A 242 23.42 -3.34 16.35
C ASP A 242 23.12 -3.74 14.91
N PHE A 243 22.31 -2.97 14.16
CA PHE A 243 22.01 -3.29 12.77
C PHE A 243 23.25 -3.10 11.87
N GLN A 244 23.54 -4.07 11.00
CA GLN A 244 24.70 -4.08 10.10
C GLN A 244 24.33 -4.40 8.66
N TRP A 245 24.80 -3.59 7.70
CA TRP A 245 24.57 -3.83 6.26
C TRP A 245 25.53 -4.88 5.67
N ASP A 246 26.67 -5.13 6.30
CA ASP A 246 27.76 -5.96 5.76
C ASP A 246 27.58 -7.47 6.01
N GLY A 247 26.47 -7.87 6.63
CA GLY A 247 26.15 -9.25 6.97
C GLY A 247 26.80 -9.77 8.25
N SER A 248 27.58 -8.94 8.97
CA SER A 248 28.27 -9.36 10.21
C SER A 248 27.33 -9.74 11.35
N ASN A 249 26.10 -9.22 11.36
CA ASN A 249 25.05 -9.55 12.33
C ASN A 249 23.94 -10.47 11.76
N GLY A 250 24.21 -11.16 10.64
CA GLY A 250 23.23 -11.99 9.93
C GLY A 250 22.83 -11.40 8.57
N ASP A 251 22.06 -12.16 7.79
CA ASP A 251 21.65 -11.73 6.45
C ASP A 251 20.80 -10.46 6.51
N VAL A 252 21.01 -9.58 5.54
CA VAL A 252 20.26 -8.34 5.41
C VAL A 252 18.99 -8.57 4.60
N MET A 253 17.87 -8.57 5.30
CA MET A 253 16.57 -8.98 4.78
C MET A 253 15.54 -7.87 4.97
N LEU A 254 14.52 -7.84 4.12
CA LEU A 254 13.29 -7.10 4.33
C LEU A 254 12.28 -8.05 4.98
N GLU A 255 11.86 -7.75 6.21
CA GLU A 255 10.74 -8.45 6.83
C GLU A 255 9.44 -7.96 6.19
N VAL A 256 8.65 -8.88 5.64
CA VAL A 256 7.39 -8.61 4.96
C VAL A 256 6.24 -9.17 5.79
N PRO A 257 5.25 -8.36 6.19
CA PRO A 257 4.10 -8.82 6.95
C PRO A 257 3.13 -9.60 6.05
N MET A 258 2.40 -10.54 6.65
CA MET A 258 1.33 -11.28 5.99
C MET A 258 0.35 -10.33 5.28
N THR A 259 0.28 -10.42 3.95
CA THR A 259 -0.45 -9.46 3.11
C THR A 259 -1.47 -10.18 2.25
N TYR A 260 -2.64 -9.55 2.06
CA TYR A 260 -3.64 -9.98 1.11
C TYR A 260 -3.45 -9.22 -0.21
N THR A 261 -3.42 -9.93 -1.33
CA THR A 261 -3.27 -9.35 -2.67
C THR A 261 -4.39 -9.81 -3.59
N GLY A 262 -4.55 -9.13 -4.72
CA GLY A 262 -5.51 -9.53 -5.73
C GLY A 262 -5.21 -8.96 -7.10
N ARG A 263 -5.41 -9.80 -8.12
CA ARG A 263 -5.44 -9.43 -9.53
C ARG A 263 -6.74 -9.94 -10.13
N TRP A 264 -7.52 -9.05 -10.76
CA TRP A 264 -8.78 -9.46 -11.38
C TRP A 264 -9.20 -8.55 -12.53
N PHE A 265 -10.17 -9.01 -13.29
CA PHE A 265 -10.73 -8.32 -14.45
C PHE A 265 -12.23 -8.11 -14.27
N GLU A 266 -12.70 -6.90 -14.60
CA GLU A 266 -14.13 -6.54 -14.57
C GLU A 266 -14.47 -5.67 -15.78
N THR A 267 -15.67 -5.86 -16.32
CA THR A 267 -16.22 -5.01 -17.38
C THR A 267 -17.20 -4.02 -16.75
N ASP A 268 -17.01 -2.73 -17.02
CA ASP A 268 -17.94 -1.70 -16.53
C ASP A 268 -19.24 -1.63 -17.34
N GLU A 269 -20.19 -0.81 -16.90
CA GLU A 269 -21.50 -0.63 -17.54
C GLU A 269 -21.41 -0.14 -19.00
N ASN A 270 -20.27 0.43 -19.40
CA ASN A 270 -20.02 0.91 -20.76
C ASN A 270 -19.30 -0.14 -21.63
N GLY A 271 -19.09 -1.36 -21.12
CA GLY A 271 -18.39 -2.42 -21.83
C GLY A 271 -16.86 -2.29 -21.83
N VAL A 272 -16.28 -1.40 -21.01
CA VAL A 272 -14.82 -1.27 -20.91
C VAL A 272 -14.29 -2.32 -19.94
N GLU A 273 -13.35 -3.13 -20.41
CA GLU A 273 -12.66 -4.12 -19.57
C GLU A 273 -11.50 -3.46 -18.81
N TRP A 274 -11.48 -3.69 -17.51
CA TRP A 274 -10.51 -3.18 -16.57
C TRP A 274 -9.75 -4.32 -15.91
N GLU A 275 -8.44 -4.12 -15.73
CA GLU A 275 -7.57 -4.95 -14.91
C GLU A 275 -7.25 -4.22 -13.62
N TYR A 276 -7.35 -4.92 -12.49
CA TYR A 276 -7.09 -4.39 -11.16
C TYR A 276 -5.90 -5.10 -10.50
N ARG A 277 -5.18 -4.36 -9.65
CA ARG A 277 -4.20 -4.84 -8.67
C ARG A 277 -4.51 -4.21 -7.33
N ALA A 278 -4.46 -4.97 -6.26
CA ALA A 278 -4.71 -4.44 -4.91
C ALA A 278 -3.91 -5.17 -3.84
N VAL A 279 -3.64 -4.46 -2.73
CA VAL A 279 -3.08 -5.00 -1.49
C VAL A 279 -3.92 -4.56 -0.29
N SER A 280 -3.93 -5.35 0.77
CA SER A 280 -4.65 -5.06 2.02
C SER A 280 -4.11 -5.85 3.21
N SER A 281 -4.38 -5.39 4.44
CA SER A 281 -4.10 -6.10 5.69
C SER A 281 -5.07 -7.23 5.99
N GLY A 282 -6.19 -7.30 5.27
CA GLY A 282 -7.22 -8.32 5.48
C GLY A 282 -7.90 -8.75 4.20
N LYS A 283 -8.70 -9.81 4.33
CA LYS A 283 -9.50 -10.31 3.21
C LYS A 283 -10.65 -9.35 2.90
N ILE A 284 -10.52 -8.59 1.82
CA ILE A 284 -11.55 -7.71 1.27
C ILE A 284 -11.84 -8.09 -0.18
N GLY A 285 -13.13 -8.13 -0.56
CA GLY A 285 -13.52 -8.31 -1.95
C GLY A 285 -12.91 -9.55 -2.60
N ARG A 286 -12.13 -9.34 -3.67
CA ARG A 286 -11.46 -10.39 -4.45
C ARG A 286 -10.04 -10.72 -3.98
N LEU A 287 -9.57 -10.09 -2.90
CA LEU A 287 -8.24 -10.35 -2.38
C LEU A 287 -8.19 -11.70 -1.66
N HIS A 288 -7.05 -12.37 -1.75
CA HIS A 288 -6.72 -13.59 -1.03
C HIS A 288 -5.39 -13.41 -0.30
N LEU A 289 -5.09 -14.30 0.64
CA LEU A 289 -3.76 -14.35 1.23
C LEU A 289 -2.76 -14.63 0.11
N ASP A 290 -1.75 -13.78 -0.02
CA ASP A 290 -0.76 -13.91 -1.09
C ASP A 290 0.01 -15.23 -0.96
N HIS A 291 0.26 -15.91 -2.08
CA HIS A 291 0.92 -17.20 -2.08
C HIS A 291 2.40 -17.15 -1.66
N LEU A 292 2.99 -15.94 -1.55
CA LEU A 292 4.23 -15.71 -0.82
C LEU A 292 4.17 -16.23 0.63
N PHE A 293 3.00 -16.15 1.28
CA PHE A 293 2.81 -16.54 2.68
C PHE A 293 2.29 -17.96 2.88
N THR A 294 1.94 -18.67 1.81
CA THR A 294 1.43 -20.05 1.89
C THR A 294 2.49 -21.06 1.49
N ASP A 295 2.43 -22.29 1.98
CA ASP A 295 3.34 -23.37 1.60
C ASP A 295 2.60 -24.71 1.52
N GLY A 296 2.80 -25.45 0.43
CA GLY A 296 2.26 -26.79 0.26
C GLY A 296 0.75 -26.88 0.11
N ASP A 297 0.27 -28.12 -0.08
CA ASP A 297 -1.15 -28.42 -0.27
C ASP A 297 -1.99 -28.17 0.98
N ASP A 298 -1.37 -28.26 2.16
CA ASP A 298 -1.96 -27.91 3.46
C ASP A 298 -2.00 -26.40 3.72
N ARG A 299 -1.43 -25.60 2.80
CA ARG A 299 -1.35 -24.13 2.87
C ARG A 299 -0.82 -23.64 4.21
N ARG A 300 0.29 -24.22 4.67
CA ARG A 300 1.00 -23.73 5.87
C ARG A 300 1.27 -22.24 5.71
N ILE A 301 0.82 -21.46 6.69
CA ILE A 301 0.91 -20.01 6.66
C ILE A 301 2.21 -19.60 7.36
N SER A 302 3.02 -18.79 6.68
CA SER A 302 4.10 -18.03 7.30
C SER A 302 3.56 -16.72 7.79
N GLU A 303 3.77 -16.42 9.07
CA GLU A 303 3.41 -15.13 9.64
C GLU A 303 4.28 -14.01 9.07
N LYS A 304 5.53 -14.36 8.72
CA LYS A 304 6.52 -13.44 8.17
C LYS A 304 7.34 -14.10 7.07
N VAL A 305 7.62 -13.33 6.03
CA VAL A 305 8.55 -13.70 4.97
C VAL A 305 9.68 -12.69 4.93
N TYR A 306 10.90 -13.17 4.70
CA TYR A 306 12.11 -12.36 4.67
C TYR A 306 12.66 -12.36 3.25
N LEU A 307 12.53 -11.22 2.57
CA LEU A 307 13.05 -11.03 1.21
C LEU A 307 14.47 -10.46 1.27
N PRO A 308 15.45 -11.04 0.56
CA PRO A 308 16.84 -10.58 0.64
C PRO A 308 17.03 -9.23 -0.05
N ILE A 309 17.61 -8.27 0.68
CA ILE A 309 17.79 -6.90 0.19
C ILE A 309 18.82 -6.84 -0.94
N PHE A 310 19.92 -7.60 -0.81
CA PHE A 310 20.98 -7.66 -1.80
C PHE A 310 20.94 -8.95 -2.62
N VAL A 311 21.39 -8.86 -3.87
CA VAL A 311 21.72 -10.04 -4.69
C VAL A 311 22.73 -10.91 -3.91
N GLY A 312 22.49 -12.22 -3.88
CA GLY A 312 23.22 -13.12 -3.00
C GLY A 312 24.71 -13.21 -3.34
N SER A 313 25.55 -13.18 -2.31
CA SER A 313 27.00 -13.38 -2.40
C SER A 313 27.42 -14.61 -1.60
N LEU A 314 28.60 -15.15 -1.86
CA LEU A 314 29.07 -16.30 -1.10
C LEU A 314 29.53 -15.88 0.31
N ASN A 315 29.30 -16.77 1.28
CA ASN A 315 30.01 -16.70 2.55
C ASN A 315 31.52 -16.95 2.34
N SER A 316 32.32 -16.73 3.39
CA SER A 316 33.78 -16.91 3.33
C SER A 316 34.22 -18.33 2.96
N GLU A 317 33.41 -19.35 3.28
CA GLU A 317 33.67 -20.75 2.96
C GLU A 317 33.22 -21.15 1.55
N GLY A 318 32.45 -20.30 0.86
CA GLY A 318 31.93 -20.59 -0.48
C GLY A 318 30.79 -21.60 -0.54
N ASN A 319 30.18 -21.97 0.60
CA ASN A 319 29.18 -23.04 0.71
C ASN A 319 27.76 -22.56 1.03
N LYS A 320 27.57 -21.27 1.31
CA LYS A 320 26.26 -20.65 1.60
C LYS A 320 26.09 -19.36 0.81
N LEU A 321 24.83 -19.03 0.51
CA LEU A 321 24.45 -17.76 -0.12
C LEU A 321 23.95 -16.78 0.94
N GLU A 322 24.53 -15.57 0.97
CA GLU A 322 24.23 -14.53 1.95
C GLU A 322 23.79 -13.24 1.27
N SER A 323 22.79 -12.57 1.83
CA SER A 323 22.42 -11.20 1.45
C SER A 323 23.20 -10.20 2.30
N LYS A 324 24.18 -9.50 1.72
CA LYS A 324 25.03 -8.51 2.39
C LYS A 324 25.55 -7.44 1.43
N ALA A 325 25.85 -6.27 1.98
CA ALA A 325 26.49 -5.17 1.27
C ALA A 325 28.00 -5.40 1.10
N GLY A 326 28.60 -4.71 0.12
CA GLY A 326 30.05 -4.67 -0.08
C GLY A 326 30.65 -5.87 -0.81
N ALA A 327 29.83 -6.87 -1.17
CA ALA A 327 30.28 -8.10 -1.82
C ALA A 327 29.87 -8.15 -3.29
N PHE A 328 30.65 -8.88 -4.11
CA PHE A 328 30.22 -9.22 -5.46
C PHE A 328 29.14 -10.32 -5.42
N PRO A 329 28.07 -10.21 -6.22
CA PRO A 329 27.08 -11.27 -6.33
C PRO A 329 27.72 -12.60 -6.76
N ALA A 330 27.25 -13.71 -6.20
CA ALA A 330 27.66 -15.02 -6.68
C ALA A 330 27.02 -15.28 -8.06
N HIS A 331 27.81 -15.81 -8.98
CA HIS A 331 27.40 -16.09 -10.36
C HIS A 331 28.04 -17.37 -10.89
N ASN A 332 27.86 -17.69 -12.18
CA ASN A 332 28.39 -18.91 -12.80
C ASN A 332 27.93 -20.21 -12.10
N LYS A 333 26.66 -20.24 -11.66
CA LYS A 333 26.01 -21.42 -11.07
C LYS A 333 24.67 -21.64 -11.75
N THR A 334 24.20 -22.89 -11.71
CA THR A 334 22.84 -23.26 -12.15
C THR A 334 21.81 -22.87 -11.08
N ARG A 335 20.52 -22.89 -11.43
CA ARG A 335 19.43 -22.69 -10.47
C ARG A 335 19.54 -23.67 -9.28
N ASP A 336 19.76 -24.96 -9.58
CA ASP A 336 20.02 -25.97 -8.56
C ASP A 336 21.25 -25.68 -7.69
N GLY A 337 22.33 -25.15 -8.29
CA GLY A 337 23.51 -24.72 -7.56
C GLY A 337 23.20 -23.61 -6.54
N PHE A 338 22.41 -22.61 -6.93
CA PHE A 338 21.95 -21.57 -6.00
C PHE A 338 21.01 -22.12 -4.93
N ARG A 339 20.05 -22.98 -5.30
CA ARG A 339 19.15 -23.67 -4.38
C ARG A 339 19.92 -24.40 -3.28
N LYS A 340 20.96 -25.15 -3.65
CA LYS A 340 21.83 -25.85 -2.69
C LYS A 340 22.54 -24.90 -1.72
N LEU A 341 23.03 -23.75 -2.19
CA LEU A 341 23.68 -22.75 -1.34
C LEU A 341 22.71 -22.10 -0.35
N CYS A 342 21.45 -21.87 -0.74
CA CYS A 342 20.42 -21.38 0.17
C CYS A 342 20.04 -22.45 1.21
N ASN A 343 19.76 -23.68 0.76
CA ASN A 343 19.35 -24.78 1.63
C ASN A 343 20.43 -25.17 2.64
N ALA A 344 21.72 -24.94 2.34
CA ALA A 344 22.84 -25.16 3.25
C ALA A 344 22.76 -24.31 4.55
N LYS A 345 21.89 -23.29 4.59
CA LYS A 345 21.64 -22.48 5.79
C LYS A 345 20.69 -23.14 6.78
N GLY A 346 19.87 -24.09 6.32
CA GLY A 346 18.93 -24.85 7.15
C GLY A 346 17.49 -24.74 6.65
N ASN A 347 16.56 -25.30 7.44
CA ASN A 347 15.14 -25.34 7.11
C ASN A 347 14.57 -23.93 6.90
N ASN A 348 13.65 -23.81 5.95
CA ASN A 348 12.97 -22.57 5.58
C ASN A 348 13.85 -21.48 4.95
N TRP A 349 15.05 -21.84 4.48
CA TRP A 349 15.85 -21.04 3.56
C TRP A 349 15.72 -21.61 2.14
N TYR A 350 15.43 -20.75 1.18
CA TYR A 350 15.20 -21.12 -0.21
C TYR A 350 15.89 -20.14 -1.16
N LEU A 351 16.03 -20.55 -2.42
CA LEU A 351 16.29 -19.59 -3.49
C LEU A 351 15.02 -18.77 -3.71
N ASP A 352 15.18 -17.45 -3.81
CA ASP A 352 14.11 -16.49 -4.09
C ASP A 352 13.25 -16.96 -5.28
N ASP A 353 11.94 -16.89 -5.10
CA ASP A 353 10.99 -17.65 -5.91
C ASP A 353 10.06 -16.75 -6.75
N VAL A 354 9.22 -17.40 -7.55
CA VAL A 354 8.22 -16.71 -8.36
C VAL A 354 7.12 -16.03 -7.54
N TRP A 355 6.86 -16.47 -6.31
CA TRP A 355 5.83 -15.88 -5.46
C TRP A 355 6.29 -14.53 -4.90
N ALA A 356 7.55 -14.43 -4.46
CA ALA A 356 8.16 -13.16 -4.08
C ALA A 356 8.21 -12.18 -5.26
N MET A 357 8.48 -12.68 -6.46
CA MET A 357 8.47 -11.89 -7.70
C MET A 357 7.09 -11.29 -7.99
N HIS A 358 6.03 -12.10 -8.04
CA HIS A 358 4.66 -11.63 -8.33
C HIS A 358 4.11 -10.71 -7.23
N PHE A 359 4.48 -10.96 -5.97
CA PHE A 359 4.15 -10.08 -4.84
C PHE A 359 4.76 -8.68 -5.02
N LEU A 360 6.05 -8.61 -5.33
CA LEU A 360 6.75 -7.33 -5.54
C LEU A 360 6.25 -6.59 -6.78
N ASP A 361 5.93 -7.30 -7.85
CA ASP A 361 5.34 -6.72 -9.07
C ASP A 361 3.98 -6.08 -8.77
N THR A 362 3.13 -6.77 -7.99
CA THR A 362 1.85 -6.25 -7.51
C THR A 362 2.06 -5.02 -6.63
N CYS A 363 2.98 -5.10 -5.66
CA CYS A 363 3.34 -3.99 -4.78
C CYS A 363 3.81 -2.77 -5.58
N PHE A 364 4.59 -2.95 -6.64
CA PHE A 364 5.09 -1.86 -7.47
C PHE A 364 3.97 -1.17 -8.24
N ILE A 365 3.10 -1.95 -8.90
CA ILE A 365 1.94 -1.40 -9.64
C ILE A 365 1.01 -0.67 -8.69
N VAL A 366 0.70 -1.26 -7.53
CA VAL A 366 -0.13 -0.60 -6.52
C VAL A 366 0.56 0.64 -5.99
N MET A 367 1.87 0.62 -5.72
CA MET A 367 2.60 1.77 -5.19
C MET A 367 2.67 2.93 -6.16
N PHE A 368 3.01 2.70 -7.42
CA PHE A 368 3.29 3.78 -8.35
C PHE A 368 2.20 4.03 -9.38
N ALA A 369 1.17 3.19 -9.44
CA ALA A 369 0.14 3.20 -10.48
C ALA A 369 0.79 3.32 -11.87
N ASN A 370 1.86 2.55 -12.08
CA ASN A 370 2.64 2.60 -13.31
C ASN A 370 3.33 1.25 -13.50
N SER A 371 3.46 0.80 -14.74
CA SER A 371 4.21 -0.39 -15.11
C SER A 371 5.57 -0.09 -15.77
N ASN A 372 5.91 1.19 -16.00
CA ASN A 372 7.24 1.62 -16.45
C ASN A 372 8.18 1.87 -15.25
N ALA A 373 8.82 0.80 -14.76
CA ALA A 373 9.70 0.90 -13.61
C ALA A 373 10.96 1.75 -13.86
N GLN A 374 11.51 1.72 -15.08
CA GLN A 374 12.67 2.54 -15.41
C GLN A 374 12.35 4.04 -15.40
N ALA A 375 11.14 4.44 -15.79
CA ALA A 375 10.70 5.83 -15.70
C ALA A 375 10.49 6.30 -14.24
N VAL A 376 10.09 5.39 -13.35
CA VAL A 376 9.82 5.69 -11.94
C VAL A 376 11.09 5.67 -11.09
N LEU A 377 11.86 4.57 -11.13
CA LEU A 377 13.02 4.33 -10.26
C LEU A 377 14.34 4.73 -10.96
N GLY A 378 14.38 4.67 -12.29
CA GLY A 378 15.57 4.87 -13.14
C GLY A 378 16.02 3.57 -13.80
N SER A 379 16.88 3.62 -14.81
CA SER A 379 17.23 2.42 -15.61
C SER A 379 17.93 1.28 -14.86
N GLY A 380 18.40 1.51 -13.63
CA GLY A 380 19.15 0.53 -12.86
C GLY A 380 20.53 0.27 -13.46
N ARG A 381 21.27 -0.68 -12.89
CA ARG A 381 22.60 -1.08 -13.40
C ARG A 381 22.45 -1.91 -14.67
N THR A 382 22.25 -1.27 -15.82
CA THR A 382 21.88 -1.94 -17.09
C THR A 382 22.64 -1.43 -18.31
N GLU A 383 23.48 -0.40 -18.16
CA GLU A 383 24.22 0.24 -19.27
C GLU A 383 25.75 0.24 -19.07
N PHE A 384 26.27 -0.76 -18.37
CA PHE A 384 27.71 -0.88 -18.15
C PHE A 384 28.48 -1.26 -19.42
N PRO A 385 29.74 -0.80 -19.57
CA PRO A 385 30.54 -1.09 -20.75
C PRO A 385 30.91 -2.58 -20.85
N GLU A 386 30.47 -3.20 -21.95
CA GLU A 386 30.79 -4.57 -22.38
C GLU A 386 31.07 -4.58 -23.89
N ASP A 387 32.35 -4.56 -24.29
CA ASP A 387 32.74 -4.52 -25.70
C ASP A 387 34.07 -5.26 -25.89
N GLY A 388 34.02 -6.40 -26.58
CA GLY A 388 35.18 -7.27 -26.77
C GLY A 388 36.26 -6.72 -27.69
N THR A 389 35.97 -5.66 -28.45
CA THR A 389 36.92 -5.02 -29.35
C THR A 389 37.49 -3.75 -28.73
N LYS A 390 36.64 -2.90 -28.15
CA LYS A 390 37.08 -1.65 -27.52
C LYS A 390 37.74 -1.87 -26.16
N GLY A 391 37.43 -2.99 -25.50
CA GLY A 391 38.05 -3.40 -24.24
C GLY A 391 39.42 -4.09 -24.39
N LEU A 392 39.94 -4.25 -25.62
CA LEU A 392 41.25 -4.89 -25.83
C LEU A 392 42.39 -4.06 -25.24
N ALA A 393 43.31 -4.73 -24.55
CA ALA A 393 44.54 -4.13 -24.08
C ALA A 393 45.40 -3.64 -25.25
N LEU A 394 45.94 -2.43 -25.14
CA LEU A 394 46.80 -1.85 -26.17
C LEU A 394 48.27 -2.24 -26.02
N GLN A 395 48.66 -2.83 -24.89
CA GLN A 395 50.01 -3.31 -24.64
C GLN A 395 50.04 -4.41 -23.59
N GLU A 396 51.09 -5.24 -23.66
CA GLU A 396 51.35 -6.29 -22.69
C GLU A 396 51.92 -5.73 -21.39
N ARG A 397 51.57 -6.36 -20.26
CA ARG A 397 52.13 -6.04 -18.95
C ARG A 397 51.71 -7.07 -17.91
N THR A 398 52.44 -7.15 -16.82
CA THR A 398 51.97 -7.82 -15.60
C THR A 398 51.82 -6.78 -14.51
N GLY A 399 50.65 -6.70 -13.90
CA GLY A 399 50.37 -5.72 -12.86
C GLY A 399 48.89 -5.54 -12.55
N ASN A 400 48.59 -4.52 -11.75
CA ASN A 400 47.24 -4.16 -11.31
C ASN A 400 46.56 -3.12 -12.20
N TYR A 401 46.91 -3.07 -13.49
CA TYR A 401 46.30 -2.12 -14.41
C TYR A 401 46.36 -2.58 -15.87
N ILE A 402 45.39 -2.15 -16.66
CA ILE A 402 45.28 -2.40 -18.10
C ILE A 402 45.24 -1.06 -18.86
N THR A 403 45.95 -0.96 -19.99
CA THR A 403 45.90 0.22 -20.87
C THR A 403 44.97 -0.07 -22.03
N ILE A 404 43.92 0.75 -22.19
CA ILE A 404 42.93 0.64 -23.26
C ILE A 404 42.69 1.99 -23.94
N ASN A 405 41.96 2.00 -25.05
CA ASN A 405 41.58 3.22 -25.75
C ASN A 405 40.88 4.22 -24.81
N LYS A 406 41.26 5.50 -24.91
CA LYS A 406 40.81 6.57 -24.01
C LYS A 406 39.30 6.78 -24.03
N ASP A 407 38.66 6.71 -25.20
CA ASP A 407 37.22 6.94 -25.33
C ASP A 407 36.42 5.81 -24.67
N TYR A 408 36.91 4.57 -24.77
CA TYR A 408 36.28 3.44 -24.08
C TYR A 408 36.55 3.49 -22.58
N ALA A 409 37.78 3.84 -22.16
CA ALA A 409 38.11 4.03 -20.75
C ALA A 409 37.24 5.10 -20.07
N ALA A 410 36.89 6.17 -20.80
CA ALA A 410 36.02 7.23 -20.33
C ALA A 410 34.60 6.75 -19.97
N ARG A 411 34.19 5.53 -20.33
CA ARG A 411 32.92 4.92 -19.90
C ARG A 411 33.00 4.37 -18.48
N PHE A 412 34.18 3.96 -18.01
CA PHE A 412 34.38 3.41 -16.67
C PHE A 412 34.47 4.50 -15.58
N PHE A 413 34.38 4.11 -14.31
CA PHE A 413 34.57 5.00 -13.16
C PHE A 413 35.16 4.26 -11.95
N VAL A 414 35.74 5.00 -11.00
CA VAL A 414 36.34 4.42 -9.78
C VAL A 414 35.26 3.76 -8.93
N GLY A 415 35.58 2.59 -8.38
CA GLY A 415 34.66 1.75 -7.59
C GLY A 415 33.83 0.75 -8.42
N GLN A 416 33.81 0.89 -9.75
CA GLN A 416 33.11 -0.02 -10.65
C GLN A 416 33.73 -1.43 -10.64
N GLY A 417 32.85 -2.43 -10.67
CA GLY A 417 33.20 -3.84 -10.85
C GLY A 417 33.62 -4.15 -12.28
N ILE A 418 34.77 -4.81 -12.45
CA ILE A 418 35.33 -5.22 -13.73
C ILE A 418 35.85 -6.65 -13.68
N SER A 419 35.94 -7.26 -14.86
CA SER A 419 36.67 -8.50 -15.07
C SER A 419 37.57 -8.38 -16.30
N ILE A 420 38.63 -9.18 -16.31
CA ILE A 420 39.59 -9.28 -17.39
C ILE A 420 39.77 -10.75 -17.75
N GLY A 421 39.75 -11.03 -19.04
CA GLY A 421 39.98 -12.37 -19.56
C GLY A 421 40.62 -12.35 -20.93
N THR A 422 40.80 -13.53 -21.50
CA THR A 422 41.32 -13.72 -22.86
C THR A 422 40.30 -13.36 -23.96
N GLY A 423 39.21 -12.70 -23.59
CA GLY A 423 38.07 -12.36 -24.43
C GLY A 423 36.92 -11.79 -23.59
N LEU A 424 35.91 -11.23 -24.25
CA LEU A 424 34.70 -10.74 -23.58
C LEU A 424 34.02 -11.88 -22.80
N TRP A 425 33.54 -11.58 -21.58
CA TRP A 425 32.89 -12.52 -20.65
C TRP A 425 33.79 -13.62 -20.06
N ASN A 426 35.07 -13.67 -20.47
CA ASN A 426 36.05 -14.52 -19.81
C ASN A 426 36.60 -13.78 -18.57
N GLN A 427 36.78 -14.53 -17.47
CA GLN A 427 37.23 -13.98 -16.18
C GLN A 427 38.55 -14.64 -15.70
N SER A 428 39.29 -15.29 -16.61
CA SER A 428 40.45 -16.12 -16.24
C SER A 428 41.67 -15.33 -15.75
N LEU A 429 41.78 -14.04 -16.10
CA LEU A 429 42.95 -13.21 -15.75
C LEU A 429 42.68 -12.40 -14.47
N ALA A 430 41.48 -11.83 -14.37
CA ALA A 430 41.00 -11.18 -13.16
C ALA A 430 39.47 -11.25 -13.13
N ALA A 431 38.90 -11.82 -12.06
CA ALA A 431 37.46 -11.85 -11.84
C ALA A 431 37.11 -10.86 -10.73
N ASP A 432 35.99 -10.15 -10.92
CA ASP A 432 35.32 -9.38 -9.87
C ASP A 432 36.26 -8.44 -9.10
N ARG A 433 36.97 -7.59 -9.86
CA ARG A 433 37.84 -6.54 -9.33
C ARG A 433 37.12 -5.20 -9.26
N ARG A 434 37.59 -4.30 -8.41
CA ARG A 434 37.14 -2.91 -8.36
C ARG A 434 38.18 -2.00 -8.99
N ILE A 435 37.72 -1.06 -9.81
CA ILE A 435 38.59 0.00 -10.32
C ILE A 435 39.00 0.91 -9.17
N THR A 436 40.31 1.08 -8.97
CA THR A 436 40.87 1.93 -7.91
C THR A 436 41.29 3.31 -8.43
N LYS A 437 41.67 3.40 -9.71
CA LYS A 437 42.16 4.63 -10.34
C LYS A 437 42.07 4.55 -11.86
N ILE A 438 41.79 5.67 -12.52
CA ILE A 438 41.85 5.81 -13.98
C ILE A 438 42.71 7.05 -14.30
N VAL A 439 43.74 6.90 -15.13
CA VAL A 439 44.59 8.01 -15.57
C VAL A 439 44.99 7.86 -17.03
N ASP A 440 45.34 8.98 -17.67
CA ASP A 440 45.91 8.95 -19.01
C ASP A 440 47.22 8.15 -19.06
N SER A 441 47.39 7.38 -20.13
CA SER A 441 48.61 6.63 -20.36
C SER A 441 49.74 7.58 -20.77
N THR A 442 50.90 7.44 -20.13
CA THR A 442 52.14 8.13 -20.54
C THR A 442 52.94 7.34 -21.56
N GLU A 443 52.55 6.09 -21.81
CA GLU A 443 53.28 5.12 -22.65
C GLU A 443 52.63 4.92 -24.03
N VAL A 444 51.30 5.12 -24.10
CA VAL A 444 50.49 4.86 -25.30
C VAL A 444 49.62 6.08 -25.57
N GLU A 445 49.75 6.67 -26.75
CA GLU A 445 48.95 7.82 -27.18
C GLU A 445 47.45 7.44 -27.28
N ASN A 446 46.56 8.39 -26.94
CA ASN A 446 45.10 8.20 -26.97
C ASN A 446 44.60 7.00 -26.15
N ALA A 447 45.30 6.70 -25.05
CA ALA A 447 44.97 5.60 -24.15
C ALA A 447 44.89 6.03 -22.69
N SER A 448 44.19 5.24 -21.88
CA SER A 448 44.13 5.39 -20.43
C SER A 448 44.46 4.08 -19.73
N CYS A 449 45.09 4.19 -18.57
CA CYS A 449 45.41 3.14 -17.64
C CYS A 449 44.28 3.00 -16.60
N ILE A 450 43.61 1.85 -16.57
CA ILE A 450 42.61 1.49 -15.55
C ILE A 450 43.28 0.58 -14.53
N TYR A 451 43.41 1.07 -13.30
CA TYR A 451 43.97 0.33 -12.17
C TYR A 451 42.86 -0.38 -11.41
N PHE A 452 43.15 -1.58 -10.91
CA PHE A 452 42.21 -2.44 -10.21
C PHE A 452 42.83 -3.10 -8.96
N ASP A 453 41.98 -3.53 -8.03
CA ASP A 453 42.40 -4.18 -6.78
C ASP A 453 42.74 -5.68 -6.95
N GLY A 454 43.16 -6.31 -5.84
CA GLY A 454 43.47 -7.74 -5.77
C GLY A 454 44.80 -8.12 -6.42
N GLU A 455 44.95 -9.41 -6.71
CA GLU A 455 46.18 -9.96 -7.29
C GLU A 455 46.46 -9.39 -8.70
N PRO A 456 47.74 -9.11 -9.04
CA PRO A 456 48.16 -8.71 -10.38
C PRO A 456 47.70 -9.69 -11.47
N ALA A 457 47.39 -9.17 -12.65
CA ALA A 457 47.05 -9.98 -13.82
C ALA A 457 48.14 -9.90 -14.89
N ALA A 458 48.38 -11.02 -15.59
CA ALA A 458 49.22 -11.06 -16.79
C ALA A 458 48.38 -10.64 -18.01
N ILE A 459 48.52 -9.39 -18.42
CA ILE A 459 47.79 -8.77 -19.53
C ILE A 459 48.58 -8.92 -20.82
N THR A 460 47.91 -9.42 -21.85
CA THR A 460 48.37 -9.49 -23.24
C THR A 460 47.54 -8.55 -24.11
N THR A 461 47.96 -8.29 -25.35
CA THR A 461 47.17 -7.51 -26.33
C THR A 461 45.87 -8.20 -26.77
N THR A 462 45.67 -9.47 -26.39
CA THR A 462 44.41 -10.22 -26.57
C THR A 462 43.52 -10.19 -25.33
N SER A 463 44.00 -9.61 -24.22
CA SER A 463 43.22 -9.48 -22.99
C SER A 463 42.16 -8.40 -23.15
N VAL A 464 40.96 -8.66 -22.61
CA VAL A 464 39.80 -7.78 -22.70
C VAL A 464 39.33 -7.40 -21.31
N ILE A 465 39.22 -6.10 -21.03
CA ILE A 465 38.48 -5.57 -19.86
C ILE A 465 37.03 -5.30 -20.22
N TRP A 466 36.13 -5.66 -19.30
CA TRP A 466 34.70 -5.39 -19.40
C TRP A 466 34.10 -5.28 -17.99
N SER A 467 32.88 -4.75 -17.89
CA SER A 467 32.20 -4.59 -16.61
C SER A 467 31.50 -5.87 -16.18
N SER A 468 31.91 -6.45 -15.06
CA SER A 468 31.20 -7.59 -14.47
C SER A 468 30.02 -7.14 -13.62
N LEU A 469 29.39 -8.09 -12.91
CA LEU A 469 28.40 -7.75 -11.89
C LEU A 469 29.01 -6.74 -10.91
N GLN A 470 28.21 -5.74 -10.54
CA GLN A 470 28.62 -4.70 -9.62
C GLN A 470 28.44 -5.17 -8.18
N PRO A 471 29.33 -4.76 -7.26
CA PRO A 471 29.18 -5.09 -5.86
C PRO A 471 27.91 -4.46 -5.27
N THR A 472 27.31 -5.17 -4.33
CA THR A 472 26.11 -4.76 -3.61
C THR A 472 26.44 -3.68 -2.57
N GLY A 473 25.42 -2.99 -2.06
CA GLY A 473 25.53 -2.02 -0.98
C GLY A 473 25.68 -0.56 -1.44
N ALA A 474 25.44 -0.26 -2.73
CA ALA A 474 25.46 1.14 -3.18
C ALA A 474 24.33 1.95 -2.52
N THR A 475 23.23 1.28 -2.18
CA THR A 475 22.01 1.85 -1.62
C THR A 475 21.97 1.72 -0.08
N ILE A 476 23.08 1.65 0.64
CA ILE A 476 22.97 1.65 2.12
C ILE A 476 22.71 3.05 2.70
N GLU A 477 23.13 4.09 1.98
CA GLU A 477 23.09 5.48 2.45
C GLU A 477 21.82 6.26 2.05
N MET A 478 20.96 5.74 1.15
CA MET A 478 19.71 6.47 0.86
C MET A 478 18.70 6.27 1.98
N ALA A 479 18.07 7.38 2.39
CA ALA A 479 16.99 7.39 3.37
C ALA A 479 15.67 6.81 2.82
N SER A 480 15.40 7.01 1.52
CA SER A 480 14.15 6.54 0.91
C SER A 480 14.19 5.02 0.65
N PRO A 481 13.12 4.28 0.97
CA PRO A 481 12.95 2.88 0.60
C PRO A 481 12.89 2.65 -0.92
N ASN A 482 12.55 3.68 -1.69
CA ASN A 482 12.29 3.58 -3.14
C ASN A 482 13.07 4.65 -3.90
N GLY A 483 13.76 4.26 -4.97
CA GLY A 483 14.49 5.19 -5.83
C GLY A 483 15.78 4.63 -6.38
N ARG A 484 16.76 5.52 -6.59
CA ARG A 484 18.12 5.15 -6.98
C ARG A 484 19.16 6.06 -6.35
N VAL A 485 20.39 5.58 -6.31
CA VAL A 485 21.54 6.41 -5.98
C VAL A 485 21.89 7.36 -7.12
N ASP A 486 22.54 8.47 -6.80
CA ASP A 486 23.26 9.24 -7.80
C ASP A 486 24.35 8.36 -8.42
N GLY A 487 24.43 8.36 -9.75
CA GLY A 487 25.41 7.60 -10.50
C GLY A 487 25.91 8.40 -11.69
N LYS A 488 26.92 7.87 -12.37
CA LYS A 488 27.47 8.51 -13.58
C LYS A 488 26.41 8.71 -14.65
N THR A 489 25.51 7.74 -14.77
CA THR A 489 24.28 7.78 -15.58
C THR A 489 23.17 7.04 -14.83
N ASN A 490 21.91 7.25 -15.22
CA ASN A 490 20.80 6.46 -14.67
C ASN A 490 21.01 4.94 -14.88
N GLY A 491 21.58 4.52 -16.02
CA GLY A 491 21.88 3.13 -16.36
C GLY A 491 23.09 2.51 -15.64
N THR A 492 23.79 3.29 -14.79
CA THR A 492 24.89 2.81 -13.95
C THR A 492 24.61 3.00 -12.45
N SER A 493 23.46 3.57 -12.10
CA SER A 493 22.98 3.71 -10.72
C SER A 493 22.31 2.43 -10.23
N ALA A 494 22.62 2.01 -9.01
CA ALA A 494 21.80 1.03 -8.31
C ALA A 494 20.41 1.63 -8.01
N ILE A 495 19.36 0.86 -8.31
CA ILE A 495 17.98 1.18 -7.90
C ILE A 495 17.66 0.39 -6.64
N ARG A 496 16.62 0.83 -5.92
CA ARG A 496 15.94 0.01 -4.92
C ARG A 496 14.43 0.20 -4.98
N PHE A 497 13.72 -0.86 -4.62
CA PHE A 497 12.28 -0.85 -4.38
C PHE A 497 12.01 -1.57 -3.07
N LEU A 498 11.28 -0.92 -2.15
CA LEU A 498 11.04 -1.42 -0.79
C LEU A 498 12.34 -1.89 -0.10
N TRP A 499 13.38 -1.06 -0.17
CA TRP A 499 14.75 -1.33 0.29
C TRP A 499 15.55 -2.36 -0.51
N ILE A 500 14.94 -3.18 -1.37
CA ILE A 500 15.62 -4.22 -2.14
C ILE A 500 16.48 -3.56 -3.23
N GLU A 501 17.80 -3.62 -3.06
CA GLU A 501 18.79 -3.11 -4.02
C GLU A 501 18.83 -4.00 -5.26
N ASP A 502 19.00 -3.38 -6.43
CA ASP A 502 19.12 -4.09 -7.72
C ASP A 502 17.96 -5.07 -7.90
N TRP A 503 16.74 -4.64 -7.54
CA TRP A 503 15.52 -5.41 -7.75
C TRP A 503 15.40 -5.83 -9.23
N TYR A 504 15.83 -4.95 -10.13
CA TYR A 504 16.20 -5.25 -11.51
C TYR A 504 17.53 -4.59 -11.87
N GLY A 505 18.13 -5.05 -12.96
CA GLY A 505 19.50 -4.68 -13.33
C GLY A 505 20.54 -5.44 -12.51
N ASN A 506 21.81 -5.14 -12.78
CA ASN A 506 23.00 -5.80 -12.28
C ASN A 506 23.07 -7.27 -12.73
N ALA A 507 22.27 -8.17 -12.17
CA ALA A 507 22.24 -9.58 -12.53
C ALA A 507 20.85 -10.03 -12.96
N TRP A 508 20.80 -10.95 -13.91
CA TRP A 508 19.62 -11.77 -14.12
C TRP A 508 19.45 -12.70 -12.92
N GLN A 509 18.27 -12.71 -12.33
CA GLN A 509 18.02 -13.42 -11.08
C GLN A 509 17.18 -14.67 -11.35
N PHE A 510 17.67 -15.83 -10.93
CA PHE A 510 16.88 -17.06 -10.99
C PHE A 510 15.66 -16.93 -10.09
N ARG A 511 14.52 -17.41 -10.60
CA ARG A 511 13.29 -17.57 -9.83
C ARG A 511 12.98 -19.04 -9.74
N ASP A 512 12.94 -19.54 -8.51
CA ASP A 512 12.58 -20.93 -8.27
C ASP A 512 11.05 -21.12 -8.26
N GLY A 513 10.60 -22.37 -8.28
CA GLY A 513 9.18 -22.70 -8.21
C GLY A 513 8.42 -22.68 -9.54
N ASP A 514 9.06 -22.35 -10.66
CA ASP A 514 8.47 -22.42 -12.01
C ASP A 514 9.33 -23.27 -12.96
N ASN A 515 8.73 -24.31 -13.52
CA ASN A 515 9.33 -25.17 -14.54
C ASN A 515 8.62 -24.97 -15.88
N ILE A 516 9.40 -24.86 -16.95
CA ILE A 516 8.88 -24.65 -18.30
C ILE A 516 9.08 -25.92 -19.12
N GLN A 517 8.06 -26.29 -19.89
CA GLN A 517 8.13 -27.33 -20.92
C GLN A 517 7.39 -26.84 -22.16
N ARG A 518 8.13 -26.50 -23.23
CA ARG A 518 7.55 -26.04 -24.51
C ARG A 518 6.53 -24.92 -24.31
N PHE A 519 6.96 -23.82 -23.68
CA PHE A 519 6.14 -22.64 -23.34
C PHE A 519 5.03 -22.86 -22.29
N GLN A 520 4.77 -24.09 -21.87
CA GLN A 520 3.87 -24.37 -20.76
C GLN A 520 4.63 -24.23 -19.44
N HIS A 521 4.10 -23.41 -18.55
CA HIS A 521 4.62 -23.26 -17.20
C HIS A 521 3.93 -24.20 -16.22
N TYR A 522 4.72 -24.66 -15.25
CA TYR A 522 4.31 -25.52 -14.15
C TYR A 522 4.83 -24.91 -12.85
N TYR A 523 3.92 -24.45 -12.00
CA TYR A 523 4.23 -23.74 -10.78
C TYR A 523 4.16 -24.66 -9.57
N CYS A 524 4.92 -24.35 -8.53
CA CYS A 524 4.92 -25.09 -7.27
C CYS A 524 4.79 -24.11 -6.09
N ASN A 525 3.82 -24.38 -5.21
CA ASN A 525 3.64 -23.64 -3.96
C ASN A 525 4.20 -24.39 -2.74
N ASP A 526 4.79 -25.58 -2.93
CA ASP A 526 5.56 -26.29 -1.90
C ASP A 526 7.06 -26.05 -2.11
N ARG A 527 7.63 -25.12 -1.34
CA ARG A 527 9.06 -24.77 -1.48
C ARG A 527 9.98 -25.92 -1.11
N SER A 528 9.53 -26.84 -0.27
CA SER A 528 10.31 -28.04 0.07
C SER A 528 10.41 -29.03 -1.11
N ALA A 529 9.47 -28.94 -2.06
CA ALA A 529 9.43 -29.77 -3.26
C ALA A 529 10.12 -29.13 -4.48
N TYR A 530 10.75 -27.96 -4.34
CA TYR A 530 11.38 -27.27 -5.47
C TYR A 530 12.49 -28.10 -6.12
N ALA A 531 12.29 -28.38 -7.40
CA ALA A 531 13.19 -29.17 -8.23
C ALA A 531 13.06 -28.78 -9.71
N ASP A 532 14.13 -28.95 -10.47
CA ASP A 532 14.13 -28.65 -11.89
C ASP A 532 13.45 -29.78 -12.69
N LYS A 533 12.71 -29.42 -13.75
CA LYS A 533 12.09 -30.36 -14.69
C LYS A 533 11.07 -31.32 -14.07
N VAL A 534 10.36 -30.86 -13.03
CA VAL A 534 9.22 -31.56 -12.44
C VAL A 534 7.94 -30.89 -12.91
N TYR A 535 6.97 -31.70 -13.36
CA TYR A 535 5.76 -31.23 -14.06
C TYR A 535 4.47 -31.88 -13.50
N ASN A 536 4.57 -32.55 -12.36
CA ASN A 536 3.47 -33.24 -11.68
C ASN A 536 3.73 -33.27 -10.16
N GLY A 537 2.82 -33.88 -9.39
CA GLY A 537 2.92 -33.91 -7.94
C GLY A 537 2.64 -32.53 -7.36
N ALA A 538 3.59 -31.97 -6.62
CA ALA A 538 3.50 -30.61 -6.04
C ALA A 538 3.53 -29.49 -7.10
N TYR A 539 3.93 -29.81 -8.33
CA TYR A 539 3.86 -28.88 -9.46
C TYR A 539 2.51 -28.99 -10.17
N PHE A 540 1.85 -27.85 -10.35
CA PHE A 540 0.59 -27.74 -11.10
C PHE A 540 0.79 -26.98 -12.41
N LYS A 541 0.02 -27.37 -13.42
CA LYS A 541 0.04 -26.75 -14.74
C LYS A 541 -0.74 -25.44 -14.72
N VAL A 542 -0.13 -24.34 -15.14
CA VAL A 542 -0.82 -23.05 -15.28
C VAL A 542 -1.88 -23.16 -16.39
N GLY A 543 -3.06 -22.55 -16.18
CA GLY A 543 -4.24 -22.66 -17.06
C GLY A 543 -4.10 -22.07 -18.47
N TYR A 544 -2.93 -21.54 -18.82
CA TYR A 544 -2.62 -20.98 -20.14
C TYR A 544 -1.16 -21.25 -20.54
N VAL A 545 -0.84 -21.03 -21.82
CA VAL A 545 0.50 -21.24 -22.41
C VAL A 545 1.14 -19.88 -22.69
N ALA A 546 2.46 -19.76 -22.48
CA ALA A 546 3.20 -18.55 -22.77
C ALA A 546 3.24 -18.22 -24.28
N GLY A 547 3.46 -16.96 -24.61
CA GLY A 547 3.63 -16.49 -25.98
C GLY A 547 4.87 -17.13 -26.62
N GLN A 548 4.76 -17.45 -27.92
CA GLN A 548 5.83 -18.08 -28.71
C GLN A 548 6.61 -17.06 -29.56
N LYS A 549 6.63 -15.80 -29.11
CA LYS A 549 7.39 -14.69 -29.69
C LYS A 549 7.97 -13.86 -28.56
N GLU A 550 9.21 -13.43 -28.73
CA GLU A 550 9.87 -12.51 -27.82
C GLU A 550 9.62 -11.05 -28.22
N GLY A 551 9.60 -10.15 -27.23
CA GLY A 551 9.25 -8.75 -27.43
C GLY A 551 8.86 -8.05 -26.14
N HIS A 552 8.57 -6.75 -26.24
CA HIS A 552 8.02 -6.00 -25.10
C HIS A 552 6.61 -6.50 -24.74
N VAL A 553 6.40 -6.73 -23.45
CA VAL A 553 5.20 -7.37 -22.90
C VAL A 553 3.99 -6.44 -23.04
N LYS A 554 3.00 -6.91 -23.80
CA LYS A 554 1.70 -6.24 -23.94
C LYS A 554 0.69 -6.80 -22.95
N THR A 555 0.61 -8.13 -22.88
CA THR A 555 -0.40 -8.85 -22.09
C THR A 555 0.23 -9.99 -21.32
N PHE A 556 -0.04 -10.03 -20.01
CA PHE A 556 0.17 -11.20 -19.17
C PHE A 556 -1.09 -12.06 -19.17
N GLY A 557 -0.92 -13.38 -19.28
CA GLY A 557 -2.04 -14.31 -19.18
C GLY A 557 -2.72 -14.27 -17.80
N TYR A 558 -3.89 -14.89 -17.71
CA TYR A 558 -4.70 -14.86 -16.50
C TYR A 558 -5.28 -16.25 -16.23
N ASP A 559 -4.93 -16.79 -15.08
CA ASP A 559 -5.51 -18.01 -14.52
C ASP A 559 -6.39 -17.60 -13.33
N LYS A 560 -7.67 -17.96 -13.33
CA LYS A 560 -8.59 -17.56 -12.26
C LYS A 560 -8.29 -18.23 -10.92
N GLU A 561 -7.64 -19.40 -10.95
CA GLU A 561 -7.25 -20.11 -9.73
C GLU A 561 -5.95 -19.55 -9.13
N TRP A 562 -5.10 -18.98 -9.99
CA TRP A 562 -3.79 -18.42 -9.64
C TRP A 562 -3.59 -17.04 -10.30
N PRO A 563 -4.41 -16.05 -9.91
CA PRO A 563 -4.52 -14.78 -10.63
C PRO A 563 -3.21 -14.00 -10.73
N GLU A 564 -2.37 -14.07 -9.70
CA GLU A 564 -1.07 -13.40 -9.61
C GLU A 564 -0.01 -13.95 -10.58
N ILE A 565 -0.21 -15.13 -11.16
CA ILE A 565 0.76 -15.68 -12.12
C ILE A 565 0.74 -14.85 -13.40
N GLU A 566 1.85 -14.15 -13.63
CA GLU A 566 2.05 -13.27 -14.78
C GLU A 566 3.11 -13.84 -15.75
N ILE A 567 2.64 -14.56 -16.77
CA ILE A 567 3.47 -15.05 -17.88
C ILE A 567 3.02 -14.35 -19.17
N CYS A 568 3.98 -13.84 -19.94
CA CYS A 568 3.68 -13.09 -21.16
C CYS A 568 2.96 -13.98 -22.19
N THR A 569 1.78 -13.59 -22.62
CA THR A 569 0.99 -14.29 -23.66
C THR A 569 0.95 -13.50 -24.97
N GLU A 570 1.10 -12.18 -24.90
CA GLU A 570 1.09 -11.28 -26.05
C GLU A 570 2.20 -10.24 -25.95
N ILE A 571 2.96 -10.09 -27.03
CA ILE A 571 3.93 -9.02 -27.23
C ILE A 571 3.33 -7.89 -28.07
N GLY A 572 4.05 -6.77 -28.19
CA GLY A 572 3.65 -5.63 -29.04
C GLY A 572 3.56 -4.31 -28.29
N ALA A 573 4.10 -4.28 -27.07
CA ALA A 573 4.37 -3.05 -26.36
C ALA A 573 5.68 -2.39 -26.85
N GLY A 574 6.14 -1.37 -26.13
CA GLY A 574 7.45 -0.73 -26.30
C GLY A 574 7.94 -0.21 -24.96
N THR A 575 9.11 0.44 -24.94
CA THR A 575 9.79 0.93 -23.72
C THR A 575 9.00 1.96 -22.89
N THR A 576 7.84 2.41 -23.37
CA THR A 576 6.97 3.41 -22.72
C THR A 576 5.48 3.03 -22.74
N SER A 577 5.12 1.83 -23.21
CA SER A 577 3.73 1.39 -23.33
C SER A 577 3.49 0.04 -22.66
N TYR A 578 2.27 -0.19 -22.17
CA TYR A 578 1.88 -1.38 -21.41
C TYR A 578 2.90 -1.67 -20.29
N PHE A 579 3.55 -2.84 -20.27
CA PHE A 579 4.46 -3.23 -19.19
C PHE A 579 5.92 -2.82 -19.41
N CYS A 580 6.25 -2.21 -20.56
CA CYS A 580 7.56 -1.63 -20.90
C CYS A 580 8.76 -2.59 -21.02
N ASP A 581 8.74 -3.70 -20.29
CA ASP A 581 9.85 -4.64 -20.18
C ASP A 581 9.73 -5.78 -21.20
N TYR A 582 10.81 -6.53 -21.37
CA TYR A 582 10.92 -7.52 -22.44
C TYR A 582 10.77 -8.96 -21.96
N TYR A 583 10.06 -9.74 -22.75
CA TYR A 583 9.91 -11.18 -22.60
C TYR A 583 10.78 -11.90 -23.62
N TRP A 584 11.74 -12.67 -23.12
CA TRP A 584 12.61 -13.54 -23.92
C TRP A 584 12.15 -14.99 -23.79
N MET A 585 12.09 -15.70 -24.90
CA MET A 585 11.52 -17.06 -24.92
C MET A 585 12.18 -17.95 -25.97
N ASN A 586 12.30 -19.23 -25.63
CA ASN A 586 12.75 -20.27 -26.56
C ASN A 586 11.93 -21.52 -26.29
N GLU A 587 11.66 -22.34 -27.32
CA GLU A 587 10.90 -23.59 -27.15
C GLU A 587 11.56 -24.54 -26.15
N GLY A 588 12.89 -24.54 -26.12
CA GLY A 588 13.71 -25.30 -25.17
C GLY A 588 13.97 -24.63 -23.83
N GLY A 589 13.32 -23.50 -23.52
CA GLY A 589 13.41 -22.86 -22.21
C GLY A 589 12.82 -23.75 -21.11
N GLU A 590 13.52 -23.87 -19.98
CA GLU A 590 13.12 -24.73 -18.85
C GLU A 590 12.95 -23.94 -17.54
N VAL A 591 13.54 -22.75 -17.45
CA VAL A 591 13.59 -21.92 -16.23
C VAL A 591 13.33 -20.46 -16.55
N VAL A 592 12.90 -19.70 -15.54
CA VAL A 592 12.73 -18.24 -15.63
C VAL A 592 13.81 -17.48 -14.86
N LEU A 593 14.36 -16.47 -15.52
CA LEU A 593 15.18 -15.41 -14.91
C LEU A 593 14.41 -14.08 -14.99
N SER A 594 14.58 -13.19 -14.01
CA SER A 594 13.95 -11.86 -14.05
C SER A 594 14.92 -10.69 -13.86
N GLY A 595 14.44 -9.48 -14.16
CA GLY A 595 15.10 -8.20 -13.85
C GLY A 595 16.01 -7.67 -14.95
N GLY A 596 16.91 -8.49 -15.48
CA GLY A 596 17.94 -8.04 -16.45
C GLY A 596 19.31 -7.82 -15.80
N GLY A 597 20.38 -7.94 -16.61
CA GLY A 597 21.77 -7.77 -16.19
C GLY A 597 22.41 -6.42 -16.58
N VAL A 598 23.70 -6.27 -16.25
CA VAL A 598 24.49 -5.03 -16.39
C VAL A 598 24.56 -4.39 -17.79
N GLY A 599 24.27 -5.12 -18.87
CA GLY A 599 24.32 -4.61 -20.25
C GLY A 599 23.00 -4.68 -21.02
N ILE A 600 21.87 -4.87 -20.32
CA ILE A 600 20.56 -5.11 -20.94
C ILE A 600 19.87 -3.81 -21.43
N GLY A 601 20.11 -2.67 -20.78
CA GLY A 601 19.49 -1.38 -21.12
C GLY A 601 17.97 -1.34 -20.94
N ALA A 602 17.27 -0.70 -21.88
CA ALA A 602 15.85 -0.33 -21.78
C ALA A 602 14.85 -1.51 -21.78
N VAL A 603 15.32 -2.75 -21.93
CA VAL A 603 14.48 -3.95 -21.93
C VAL A 603 14.44 -4.65 -20.56
N ALA A 604 15.27 -4.19 -19.62
CA ALA A 604 15.30 -4.61 -18.22
C ALA A 604 14.14 -4.01 -17.42
N GLY A 605 13.82 -4.62 -16.29
CA GLY A 605 12.77 -4.16 -15.39
C GLY A 605 12.10 -5.32 -14.66
N PRO A 606 11.20 -5.02 -13.71
CA PRO A 606 10.56 -6.03 -12.88
C PRO A 606 9.66 -6.97 -13.68
N PHE A 607 9.08 -6.53 -14.80
CA PHE A 607 8.25 -7.34 -15.70
C PHE A 607 9.08 -8.05 -16.78
N SER A 608 10.40 -7.87 -16.80
CA SER A 608 11.27 -8.59 -17.72
C SER A 608 11.42 -10.04 -17.29
N ARG A 609 11.13 -10.96 -18.22
CA ARG A 609 11.21 -12.41 -18.01
C ARG A 609 12.08 -13.01 -19.10
N ARG A 610 13.07 -13.81 -18.69
CA ARG A 610 13.93 -14.54 -19.61
C ARG A 610 13.76 -16.04 -19.43
N CYS A 611 13.02 -16.63 -20.37
CA CYS A 611 12.65 -18.04 -20.46
C CYS A 611 13.40 -18.74 -21.62
N LEU A 612 14.70 -18.43 -21.77
CA LEU A 612 15.56 -18.95 -22.86
C LEU A 612 16.38 -20.17 -22.46
N GLY A 613 16.74 -20.26 -21.18
CA GLY A 613 17.77 -21.17 -20.68
C GLY A 613 17.23 -22.52 -20.22
N GLY A 614 18.06 -23.55 -20.32
CA GLY A 614 17.82 -24.83 -19.66
C GLY A 614 18.21 -24.77 -18.18
N ALA A 615 17.74 -25.74 -17.39
CA ALA A 615 18.04 -25.84 -15.96
C ALA A 615 19.54 -26.03 -15.67
N GLY A 616 20.29 -26.59 -16.62
CA GLY A 616 21.74 -26.74 -16.54
C GLY A 616 22.55 -25.48 -16.90
N TYR A 617 21.89 -24.36 -17.21
CA TYR A 617 22.60 -23.15 -17.64
C TYR A 617 23.21 -22.43 -16.44
N SER A 618 24.47 -22.05 -16.57
CA SER A 618 25.20 -21.16 -15.68
C SER A 618 25.87 -20.08 -16.51
N TYR A 619 25.85 -18.84 -16.05
CA TYR A 619 26.46 -17.73 -16.78
C TYR A 619 26.95 -16.65 -15.82
N TRP A 620 27.88 -15.81 -16.28
CA TRP A 620 28.56 -14.82 -15.43
C TRP A 620 27.62 -13.75 -14.88
N HIS A 621 26.48 -13.50 -15.54
CA HIS A 621 25.45 -12.57 -15.06
C HIS A 621 24.18 -13.25 -14.55
N TYR A 622 24.19 -14.56 -14.30
CA TYR A 622 23.09 -15.24 -13.63
C TYR A 622 23.40 -15.36 -12.14
N SER A 623 22.47 -14.89 -11.31
CA SER A 623 22.60 -14.89 -9.87
C SER A 623 21.31 -15.37 -9.19
N GLY A 624 21.34 -15.39 -7.85
CA GLY A 624 20.24 -15.80 -7.00
C GLY A 624 20.24 -15.02 -5.69
N ARG A 625 19.19 -15.23 -4.89
CA ARG A 625 18.91 -14.49 -3.66
C ARG A 625 18.47 -15.48 -2.57
N PRO A 626 18.99 -15.41 -1.33
CA PRO A 626 18.60 -16.33 -0.26
C PRO A 626 17.36 -15.82 0.48
N GLN A 627 16.18 -16.35 0.16
CA GLN A 627 14.92 -16.02 0.84
C GLN A 627 14.74 -16.87 2.10
N SER A 628 14.05 -16.33 3.11
CA SER A 628 13.69 -17.06 4.33
C SER A 628 12.25 -16.82 4.74
N ARG A 629 11.70 -17.70 5.59
CA ARG A 629 10.33 -17.61 6.09
C ARG A 629 10.16 -18.18 7.50
N LYS A 630 9.26 -17.58 8.27
CA LYS A 630 8.96 -17.97 9.65
C LYS A 630 7.52 -18.42 9.83
#